data_AF-A0A344UTH9-F1
#
_entry.id   AF-A0A344UTH9-F1
#
_cell.length_a   1.000
_cell.length_b   1.000
_cell.length_c   1.000
_cell.angle_alpha   90.00
_cell.angle_beta   90.00
_cell.angle_gamma   90.00
#
_symmetry.space_group_name_H-M   'P 1'
#
loop_
_entity.id
_entity.type
_entity.pdbx_description
1 polymer ?
#
loop_
_entity_poly.entity_id
_entity_poly.type
_entity_poly.pdbx_seq_one_letter_code
_entity_poly.pdbx_strand_id
1 'polypeptide(L)' 'MALQLMLIPTEVGLLILVIVALVLFGGSRIAGVGKGAGRAIREFKEETSGLKAADKKNAEESAAAEDRTESEAKPSE' A
#
# COMPACT_ATOMS: atom_id res chain seq x y z
N MET A 1 29.94 -8.68 -32.51
CA MET A 1 30.35 -9.18 -31.17
C MET A 1 29.98 -8.21 -30.04
N ALA A 2 30.17 -6.89 -30.16
CA ALA A 2 29.77 -5.92 -29.13
C ALA A 2 28.24 -5.84 -28.87
N LEU A 3 27.41 -6.17 -29.86
CA LEU A 3 25.95 -6.12 -29.72
C LEU A 3 25.35 -7.34 -29.00
N GLN A 4 26.12 -8.42 -28.81
CA GLN A 4 25.65 -9.64 -28.16
C GLN A 4 25.65 -9.53 -26.62
N LEU A 5 26.45 -8.60 -26.08
CA LEU A 5 26.53 -8.32 -24.64
C LEU A 5 25.39 -7.40 -24.16
N MET A 6 24.81 -6.59 -25.07
CA MET A 6 23.67 -5.73 -24.77
C MET A 6 22.34 -6.50 -24.72
N LEU A 7 22.36 -7.79 -25.11
CA LEU A 7 21.25 -8.74 -25.04
C LEU A 7 21.47 -9.79 -23.92
N ILE A 8 22.17 -9.45 -22.85
CA ILE A 8 21.75 -10.05 -21.57
C ILE A 8 20.52 -9.25 -21.16
N PRO A 9 19.32 -9.86 -21.13
CA PRO A 9 18.12 -9.11 -20.74
C PRO A 9 18.37 -8.64 -19.31
N THR A 10 18.36 -7.33 -19.09
CA THR A 10 18.42 -6.71 -17.76
C THR A 10 17.42 -7.34 -16.79
N GLU A 11 16.33 -7.87 -17.33
CA GLU A 11 15.31 -8.66 -16.65
C GLU A 11 15.88 -9.89 -15.93
N VAL A 12 16.85 -10.58 -16.54
CA VAL A 12 17.50 -11.75 -15.96
C VAL A 12 18.53 -11.33 -14.91
N GLY A 13 19.06 -10.11 -14.98
CA GLY A 13 19.99 -9.57 -13.98
C GLY A 13 19.37 -9.50 -12.58
N LEU A 14 18.12 -9.05 -12.49
CA LEU A 14 17.37 -9.06 -11.23
C LEU A 14 17.18 -10.49 -10.71
N LEU A 15 16.83 -11.42 -11.60
CA LEU A 15 16.63 -12.82 -11.24
C LEU A 15 17.93 -13.45 -10.69
N ILE A 16 19.06 -13.20 -11.34
CA ILE A 16 20.38 -13.67 -10.88
C ILE A 16 20.71 -13.07 -9.51
N LEU A 17 20.46 -11.77 -9.30
CA LEU A 17 20.68 -11.12 -8.01
C LEU A 17 19.84 -11.79 -6.91
N VAL A 18 18.57 -12.05 -7.17
CA VAL A 18 17.66 -12.72 -6.24
C VAL A 18 18.13 -14.14 -5.94
N ILE A 19 18.59 -14.90 -6.94
CA ILE A 19 19.14 -16.24 -6.75
C ILE A 19 20.41 -16.20 -5.89
N VAL A 20 21.35 -15.28 -6.17
CA VAL A 20 22.57 -15.13 -5.38
C VAL A 20 22.22 -14.75 -3.93
N ALA A 21 21.29 -13.83 -3.72
CA ALA A 21 20.80 -13.47 -2.40
C ALA A 21 20.17 -14.69 -1.69
N LEU A 22 19.33 -15.48 -2.39
CA LEU A 22 18.73 -16.69 -1.85
C LEU A 22 19.77 -17.75 -1.46
N VAL A 23 20.88 -17.88 -2.18
CA VAL A 23 21.97 -18.80 -1.85
C VAL A 23 22.73 -18.32 -0.61
N LEU A 24 23.05 -17.03 -0.52
CA LEU A 24 23.80 -16.47 0.61
C LEU A 24 22.98 -16.42 1.90
N PHE A 25 21.73 -15.97 1.82
CA PHE A 25 20.85 -15.82 2.98
C PHE A 25 20.06 -17.09 3.29
N GLY A 26 19.80 -17.93 2.28
CA GLY A 26 18.91 -19.09 2.40
C GLY A 26 17.43 -18.71 2.37
N GLY A 27 16.61 -19.55 1.73
CA GLY A 27 15.15 -19.33 1.66
C GLY A 27 14.48 -19.26 3.05
N SER A 28 14.96 -20.03 4.02
CA SER A 28 14.40 -20.07 5.38
C SER A 28 14.57 -18.75 6.15
N ARG A 29 15.68 -18.03 5.96
CA ARG A 29 15.91 -16.74 6.63
C ARG A 29 14.98 -15.66 6.08
N ILE A 30 14.86 -15.56 4.75
CA ILE A 30 13.96 -14.60 4.11
C ILE A 30 12.50 -14.90 4.45
N ALA A 31 12.11 -16.18 4.46
CA ALA A 31 10.76 -16.60 4.88
C ALA A 31 10.48 -16.24 6.36
N GLY A 32 11.46 -16.40 7.25
CA GLY A 32 11.34 -16.01 8.65
C GLY A 32 11.09 -14.53 8.83
N VAL A 33 11.88 -13.68 8.17
CA VAL A 33 11.73 -12.21 8.21
C VAL A 33 10.38 -11.79 7.63
N GLY A 34 9.99 -12.33 6.47
CA GLY A 34 8.71 -12.03 5.84
C GLY A 34 7.51 -12.41 6.72
N LYS A 35 7.57 -13.55 7.43
CA LYS A 35 6.52 -14.00 8.35
C LYS A 35 6.38 -13.07 9.56
N GLY A 36 7.49 -12.58 10.11
CA GLY A 36 7.48 -11.61 11.20
C GLY A 36 6.94 -10.25 10.76
N ALA A 37 7.46 -9.70 9.66
CA ALA A 37 7.00 -8.43 9.10
C ALA A 37 5.52 -8.47 8.71
N GLY A 38 5.05 -9.56 8.10
CA GLY A 38 3.64 -9.73 7.73
C GLY A 38 2.70 -9.77 8.93
N ARG A 39 3.10 -10.39 10.05
CA ARG A 39 2.34 -10.36 11.30
C ARG A 39 2.25 -8.95 11.88
N ALA A 40 3.38 -8.25 11.95
CA ALA A 40 3.43 -6.88 12.45
C ALA A 40 2.55 -5.93 11.62
N ILE A 41 2.59 -6.03 10.29
CA ILE A 41 1.72 -5.22 9.40
C ILE A 41 0.24 -5.54 9.63
N ARG A 42 -0.10 -6.82 9.83
CA ARG A 42 -1.48 -7.25 10.06
C ARG A 42 -2.02 -6.74 11.39
N GLU A 43 -1.27 -6.92 12.48
CA GLU A 43 -1.62 -6.40 13.81
C GLU A 43 -1.75 -4.87 13.77
N PHE A 44 -0.78 -4.18 13.15
CA PHE A 44 -0.87 -2.73 12.97
C PHE A 44 -2.13 -2.31 12.22
N LYS A 45 -2.52 -3.03 11.16
CA LYS A 45 -3.75 -2.73 10.41
C LYS A 45 -5.00 -2.98 11.25
N GLU A 46 -5.04 -4.03 12.06
CA GLU A 46 -6.18 -4.38 12.91
C GLU A 46 -6.36 -3.30 14.00
N GLU A 47 -5.29 -2.92 14.69
CA GLU A 47 -5.30 -1.88 15.72
C GLU A 47 -5.65 -0.48 15.15
N THR A 48 -5.08 -0.13 13.98
CA THR A 48 -5.35 1.17 13.35
C THR A 48 -6.69 1.24 12.61
N SER A 49 -7.35 0.11 12.35
CA SER A 49 -8.67 0.10 11.69
C SER A 49 -9.74 0.77 12.56
N GLY A 50 -9.65 0.66 13.89
CA GLY A 50 -10.57 1.35 14.80
C GLY A 50 -10.45 2.87 14.72
N LEU A 51 -9.23 3.39 14.52
CA LEU A 51 -8.97 4.83 14.34
C LEU A 51 -9.49 5.32 12.98
N LYS A 52 -9.32 4.53 11.91
CA LYS A 52 -9.84 4.87 10.58
C LYS A 52 -11.37 4.86 10.52
N ALA A 53 -12.03 4.00 11.27
CA ALA A 53 -13.49 3.96 11.36
C ALA A 53 -14.06 5.22 12.04
N ALA A 54 -13.35 5.77 13.04
CA ALA A 54 -13.73 7.03 13.69
C ALA A 54 -13.58 8.25 12.76
N ASP A 55 -12.54 8.27 11.93
CA ASP A 55 -12.30 9.31 10.92
C ASP A 55 -13.36 9.28 9.80
N LYS A 56 -13.71 8.08 9.32
CA LYS A 56 -14.75 7.90 8.28
C LYS A 56 -16.15 8.34 8.74
N LYS A 57 -16.49 8.14 10.01
CA LYS A 57 -17.75 8.59 10.60
C LYS A 57 -17.85 10.12 10.66
N ASN A 58 -16.73 10.80 10.94
CA ASN A 58 -16.65 12.26 10.98
C ASN A 58 -16.75 12.87 9.56
N ALA A 59 -16.17 12.20 8.56
CA ALA A 59 -16.27 12.62 7.16
C ALA A 59 -17.71 12.49 6.58
N GLU A 60 -18.49 11.47 6.98
CA GLU A 60 -19.89 11.34 6.56
C GLU A 60 -20.81 12.35 7.26
N GLU A 61 -20.52 12.73 8.51
CA GLU A 61 -21.29 13.73 9.26
C GLU A 61 -21.04 15.16 8.75
N SER A 62 -19.83 15.44 8.26
CA SER A 62 -19.49 16.74 7.64
C SER A 62 -20.03 16.90 6.22
N ALA A 63 -20.24 15.82 5.47
CA ALA A 63 -20.83 15.87 4.11
C ALA A 63 -22.36 16.03 4.12
N ALA A 64 -23.04 15.68 5.22
CA ALA A 64 -24.49 15.85 5.36
C ALA A 64 -24.91 17.26 5.81
N ALA A 65 -23.95 18.11 6.22
CA ALA A 65 -24.20 19.46 6.73
C ALA A 65 -24.12 20.56 5.66
N GLU A 66 -23.56 20.28 4.46
CA GLU A 66 -23.39 21.30 3.40
C GLU A 66 -24.55 21.36 2.39
N ASP A 67 -25.49 20.40 2.39
CA ASP A 67 -26.64 20.36 1.44
C ASP A 67 -27.86 21.20 1.89
N ARG A 68 -27.79 21.90 3.04
CA ARG A 68 -28.94 22.65 3.59
C ARG A 68 -28.86 24.18 3.51
N THR A 69 -27.87 24.75 2.83
CA THR A 69 -27.71 26.22 2.80
C THR A 69 -28.11 26.88 1.47
N GLU A 70 -28.52 26.13 0.44
CA GLU A 70 -28.90 26.70 -0.87
C GLU A 70 -30.44 26.79 -1.10
N SER A 71 -31.28 26.29 -0.19
CA SER A 71 -32.74 26.22 -0.43
C SER A 71 -33.58 27.39 0.13
N GLU A 72 -32.96 28.44 0.68
CA GLU A 72 -33.71 29.58 1.22
C GLU A 72 -33.17 30.94 0.75
N ALA A 73 -33.36 31.25 -0.52
CA ALA A 73 -33.39 32.62 -1.03
C ALA A 73 -34.29 32.75 -2.26
N LYS A 74 -35.60 32.53 -2.09
CA LYS A 74 -36.61 33.18 -2.95
C LYS A 74 -36.87 34.57 -2.40
N PRO A 75 -36.56 35.61 -3.17
CA PRO A 75 -37.53 36.68 -3.41
C PRO A 75 -37.78 36.71 -4.93
N SER A 76 -38.92 36.28 -5.47
CA SER A 76 -40.18 37.03 -5.51
C SER A 76 -40.01 38.55 -5.55
N GLU A 77 -39.70 39.07 -6.74
CA GLU A 77 -40.36 40.25 -7.34
C GLU A 77 -40.20 40.20 -8.87
#